data_AF-A0A2P6QXY3-F1
#
_entry.id   AF-A0A2P6QXY3-F1
#
_cell.length_a   1.000
_cell.length_b   1.000
_cell.length_c   1.000
_cell.angle_alpha   90.00
_cell.angle_beta   90.00
_cell.angle_gamma   90.00
#
_symmetry.space_group_name_H-M   'P 1'
#
loop_
_entity.id
_entity.type
_entity.pdbx_description
1 polymer ?
#
loop_
_entity_poly.entity_id
_entity_poly.type
_entity_poly.pdbx_seq_one_letter_code
_entity_poly.pdbx_strand_id
1 'polypeptide(L)'
;MICDALWTCCLSVDRSGMVLFKSNDDIKSEKLEKGIRDSIMGIIKKREEKAMSGEAESFGSDFLGLLLKAHHDTNDIQRISVDDLVDEYKSFYFVGQETSNTLLSWTVLLLALHTDWQEKARKEVLQLFGKQTPNPDGLAKLKTMSMIFNERLRLYSPAVTVTRRVEKDVRLGKLIPLSWGEDAQLFKPERFSEGDSTATNNNVTSFLPFRMGPRICVGLNFATIEAKIALSMILQRYSFTISPGFVHSP
;
A
#
# COMPACT_ATOMS: atom_id res chain seq x y z
N MET A 1 -5.17 -14.87 -12.27
CA MET A 1 -4.58 -14.56 -13.59
C MET A 1 -3.78 -13.26 -13.62
N ILE A 2 -4.33 -12.07 -13.33
CA ILE A 2 -3.50 -10.84 -13.27
C ILE A 2 -2.59 -10.82 -12.02
N CYS A 3 -3.08 -11.30 -10.87
CA CYS A 3 -2.26 -11.43 -9.66
C CYS A 3 -1.15 -12.49 -9.77
N ASP A 4 -1.30 -13.53 -10.60
CA ASP A 4 -0.27 -14.57 -10.78
C ASP A 4 0.90 -14.06 -11.65
N ALA A 5 0.60 -13.21 -12.64
CA ALA A 5 1.62 -12.55 -13.45
C ALA A 5 2.44 -11.54 -12.63
N LEU A 6 1.79 -10.79 -11.73
CA LEU A 6 2.47 -9.87 -10.81
C LEU A 6 3.33 -10.60 -9.77
N TRP A 7 2.89 -11.76 -9.29
CA TRP A 7 3.69 -12.59 -8.37
C TRP A 7 4.96 -13.12 -9.04
N THR A 8 4.88 -13.45 -10.33
CA THR A 8 6.03 -13.95 -11.11
C THR A 8 6.99 -12.82 -11.52
N CYS A 9 6.49 -11.59 -11.67
CA CYS A 9 7.28 -10.42 -12.11
C CYS A 9 8.00 -9.67 -10.96
N CYS A 10 7.49 -9.76 -9.71
CA CYS A 10 8.04 -9.02 -8.56
C CYS A 10 8.82 -9.89 -7.56
N LEU A 11 8.60 -11.20 -7.55
CA LEU A 11 9.43 -12.15 -6.81
C LEU A 11 10.07 -13.05 -7.86
N SER A 12 11.40 -13.09 -7.91
CA SER A 12 12.13 -14.05 -8.72
C SER A 12 11.79 -15.46 -8.23
N VAL A 13 10.68 -16.01 -8.72
CA VAL A 13 10.35 -17.42 -8.56
C VAL A 13 11.20 -18.11 -9.60
N ASP A 14 12.42 -18.46 -9.20
CA ASP A 14 13.22 -19.42 -9.94
C ASP A 14 12.42 -20.72 -10.01
N ARG A 15 11.68 -20.89 -11.10
CA ARG A 15 11.12 -22.18 -11.48
C ARG A 15 12.27 -22.99 -12.07
N SER A 16 13.20 -23.43 -11.23
CA SER A 16 14.26 -24.38 -11.59
C SER A 16 13.69 -25.79 -11.88
N GLY A 17 12.38 -25.93 -12.04
CA GLY A 17 11.71 -27.08 -12.64
C GLY A 17 11.61 -26.87 -14.14
N MET A 18 12.48 -27.54 -14.89
CA MET A 18 12.61 -27.60 -16.35
C MET A 18 11.27 -27.45 -17.13
N VAL A 19 10.90 -26.22 -17.48
CA VAL A 19 9.88 -25.93 -18.49
C VAL A 19 10.60 -25.77 -19.83
N LEU A 20 10.49 -26.79 -20.70
CA LEU A 20 11.19 -26.84 -21.99
C LEU A 20 10.74 -25.77 -23.01
N PHE A 21 9.58 -25.13 -22.81
CA PHE A 21 9.06 -24.07 -23.68
C PHE A 21 8.39 -22.95 -22.88
N LYS A 22 8.84 -21.71 -23.06
CA LYS A 22 8.19 -20.52 -22.48
C LYS A 22 6.80 -20.33 -23.08
N SER A 23 5.80 -20.09 -22.24
CA SER A 23 4.47 -19.71 -22.71
C SER A 23 4.48 -18.30 -23.29
N ASN A 24 3.42 -17.94 -24.05
CA ASN A 24 3.25 -16.57 -24.51
C ASN A 24 3.15 -15.56 -23.36
N ASP A 25 2.63 -15.98 -22.20
CA ASP A 25 2.53 -15.12 -21.03
C ASP A 25 3.88 -14.92 -20.36
N ASP A 26 4.73 -15.95 -20.33
CA ASP A 26 6.12 -15.84 -19.84
C ASP A 26 6.92 -14.84 -20.72
N ILE A 27 6.81 -14.96 -22.05
CA ILE A 27 7.47 -14.06 -23.00
C ILE A 27 6.99 -12.61 -22.79
N LYS A 28 5.69 -12.40 -22.60
CA LYS A 28 5.13 -11.07 -22.33
C LYS A 28 5.60 -10.53 -20.98
N SER A 29 5.65 -11.36 -19.95
CA SER A 29 6.12 -11.00 -18.61
C SER A 29 7.58 -10.52 -18.67
N GLU A 30 8.46 -11.28 -19.31
CA GLU A 30 9.88 -10.92 -19.46
C GLU A 30 10.05 -9.61 -20.24
N LYS A 31 9.26 -9.40 -21.30
CA LYS A 31 9.28 -8.15 -22.06
C LYS A 31 8.84 -6.96 -21.19
N LEU A 32 7.82 -7.15 -20.35
CA LEU A 32 7.32 -6.12 -19.46
C LEU A 32 8.34 -5.81 -18.35
N GLU A 33 8.92 -6.83 -17.74
CA GLU A 33 9.96 -6.70 -16.72
C GLU A 33 11.17 -5.93 -17.26
N LYS A 34 11.63 -6.28 -18.47
CA LYS A 34 12.68 -5.54 -19.15
C LYS A 34 12.29 -4.08 -19.38
N GLY A 35 11.08 -3.80 -19.84
CA GLY A 35 10.59 -2.44 -20.05
C GLY A 35 10.54 -1.61 -18.76
N ILE A 36 10.12 -2.22 -17.65
CA ILE A 36 10.14 -1.58 -16.32
C ILE A 36 11.57 -1.26 -15.91
N ARG A 37 12.48 -2.23 -16.03
CA ARG A 37 13.89 -2.06 -15.69
C ARG A 37 14.53 -0.95 -16.53
N ASP A 38 14.33 -0.96 -17.85
CA ASP A 38 14.88 0.06 -18.75
C ASP A 38 14.36 1.47 -18.39
N SER A 39 13.09 1.57 -17.99
CA SER A 39 12.49 2.84 -17.53
C SER A 39 13.11 3.32 -16.22
N ILE A 40 13.27 2.44 -15.24
CA ILE A 40 13.91 2.75 -13.95
C ILE A 40 15.37 3.19 -14.19
N MET A 41 16.11 2.45 -15.01
CA MET A 41 17.49 2.79 -15.38
C MET A 41 17.59 4.16 -16.06
N GLY A 42 16.62 4.52 -16.89
CA GLY A 42 16.54 5.87 -17.48
C GLY A 42 16.38 6.97 -16.43
N ILE A 43 15.56 6.75 -15.40
CA ILE A 43 15.37 7.69 -14.28
C ILE A 43 16.65 7.82 -13.46
N ILE A 44 17.31 6.70 -13.15
CA ILE A 44 18.56 6.64 -12.39
C ILE A 44 19.65 7.43 -13.13
N LYS A 45 19.94 7.07 -14.39
CA LYS A 45 21.00 7.73 -15.18
C LYS A 45 20.79 9.23 -15.27
N LYS A 46 19.57 9.67 -15.56
CA LYS A 46 19.22 11.10 -15.62
C LYS A 46 19.52 11.81 -14.30
N ARG A 47 19.30 11.14 -13.16
CA ARG A 47 19.54 11.72 -11.83
C ARG A 47 21.02 11.74 -11.47
N GLU A 48 21.76 10.72 -11.85
CA GLU A 48 23.21 10.66 -11.69
C GLU A 48 23.92 11.72 -12.55
N GLU A 49 23.54 11.83 -13.83
CA GLU A 49 24.10 12.83 -14.77
C GLU A 49 23.95 14.25 -14.22
N LYS A 50 22.79 14.59 -13.66
CA LYS A 50 22.54 15.89 -13.03
C LYS A 50 23.44 16.16 -11.82
N ALA A 51 23.67 15.15 -10.99
CA ALA A 51 24.55 15.31 -9.83
C ALA A 51 26.02 15.41 -10.26
N MET A 52 26.45 14.60 -11.23
CA MET A 52 27.85 14.58 -11.69
C MET A 52 28.24 15.79 -12.53
N SER A 53 27.30 16.36 -13.30
CA SER A 53 27.51 17.60 -14.06
C SER A 53 27.52 18.86 -13.18
N GLY A 54 27.19 18.75 -11.90
CA GLY A 54 27.06 19.88 -10.98
C GLY A 54 25.75 20.65 -11.13
N GLU A 55 24.81 20.21 -11.98
CA GLU A 55 23.45 20.79 -12.07
C GLU A 55 22.63 20.57 -10.80
N ALA A 56 22.97 19.54 -10.01
CA ALA A 56 22.38 19.26 -8.71
C ALA A 56 23.48 19.00 -7.66
N GLU A 57 23.31 19.57 -6.46
CA GLU A 57 24.30 19.43 -5.37
C GLU A 57 24.40 18.00 -4.82
N SER A 58 23.38 17.15 -5.02
CA SER A 58 23.38 15.76 -4.60
C SER A 58 22.36 14.93 -5.37
N PHE A 59 22.34 13.62 -5.15
CA PHE A 59 21.28 12.73 -5.63
C PHE A 59 19.90 13.04 -5.01
N GLY A 60 19.82 13.89 -3.99
CA GLY A 60 18.61 14.23 -3.25
C GLY A 60 18.48 13.46 -1.92
N SER A 61 17.41 13.77 -1.19
CA SER A 61 17.07 13.14 0.10
C SER A 61 15.79 12.31 0.04
N ASP A 62 15.19 12.15 -1.14
CA ASP A 62 14.09 11.22 -1.36
C ASP A 62 14.57 9.77 -1.45
N PHE A 63 13.65 8.81 -1.48
CA PHE A 63 13.97 7.38 -1.46
C PHE A 63 14.97 6.97 -2.55
N LEU A 64 14.77 7.44 -3.79
CA LEU A 64 15.70 7.15 -4.88
C LEU A 64 17.06 7.81 -4.64
N GLY A 65 17.08 9.04 -4.15
CA GLY A 65 18.33 9.74 -3.78
C GLY A 65 19.11 9.00 -2.70
N LEU A 66 18.44 8.40 -1.71
CA LEU A 66 19.08 7.59 -0.68
C LEU A 66 19.64 6.27 -1.25
N LEU A 67 18.91 5.60 -2.14
CA LEU A 67 19.41 4.39 -2.81
C LEU A 67 20.62 4.70 -3.70
N LEU A 68 20.60 5.82 -4.44
CA LEU A 68 21.75 6.28 -5.22
C LEU A 68 22.96 6.57 -4.32
N LYS A 69 22.77 7.21 -3.17
CA LYS A 69 23.86 7.41 -2.19
C LYS A 69 24.44 6.09 -1.71
N ALA A 70 23.60 5.10 -1.40
CA ALA A 70 24.06 3.78 -1.01
C ALA A 70 24.81 3.06 -2.16
N HIS A 71 24.36 3.20 -3.40
CA HIS A 71 25.03 2.63 -4.56
C HIS A 71 26.41 3.25 -4.83
N HIS A 72 26.59 4.53 -4.50
CA HIS A 72 27.85 5.26 -4.62
C HIS A 72 28.66 5.30 -3.32
N ASP A 73 28.32 4.50 -2.30
CA ASP A 73 29.03 4.52 -1.03
C ASP A 73 30.49 4.06 -1.22
N THR A 74 31.45 4.74 -0.59
CA THR A 74 32.87 4.36 -0.63
C THR A 74 33.18 3.05 0.09
N ASN A 75 32.34 2.64 1.05
CA ASN A 75 32.47 1.40 1.79
C ASN A 75 31.77 0.25 1.06
N ASP A 76 32.56 -0.71 0.55
CA ASP A 76 32.07 -1.88 -0.18
C ASP A 76 31.03 -2.71 0.59
N ILE A 77 31.04 -2.69 1.93
CA ILE A 77 30.08 -3.41 2.77
C ILE A 77 28.69 -2.75 2.75
N GLN A 78 28.64 -1.43 2.61
CA GLN A 78 27.38 -0.66 2.56
C GLN A 78 26.90 -0.41 1.13
N ARG A 79 27.78 -0.61 0.14
CA ARG A 79 27.49 -0.37 -1.27
C ARG A 79 26.51 -1.41 -1.80
N ILE A 80 25.36 -0.96 -2.27
CA ILE A 80 24.38 -1.82 -2.94
C ILE A 80 24.69 -1.92 -4.45
N SER A 81 24.34 -3.04 -5.08
CA SER A 81 24.49 -3.17 -6.53
C SER A 81 23.46 -2.34 -7.29
N VAL A 82 23.68 -2.13 -8.59
CA VAL A 82 22.66 -1.49 -9.45
C VAL A 82 21.39 -2.33 -9.53
N ASP A 83 21.51 -3.65 -9.44
CA ASP A 83 20.38 -4.58 -9.44
C ASP A 83 19.56 -4.43 -8.16
N ASP A 84 20.22 -4.39 -7.00
CA ASP A 84 19.56 -4.13 -5.71
C ASP A 84 18.83 -2.78 -5.73
N LEU A 85 19.48 -1.73 -6.25
CA LEU A 85 18.86 -0.41 -6.37
C LEU A 85 17.59 -0.46 -7.23
N VAL A 86 17.68 -1.07 -8.42
CA VAL A 86 16.54 -1.20 -9.34
C VAL A 86 15.42 -2.00 -8.69
N ASP A 87 15.74 -3.12 -8.04
CA ASP A 87 14.75 -4.00 -7.43
C ASP A 87 14.09 -3.40 -6.19
N GLU A 88 14.82 -2.67 -5.35
CA GLU A 88 14.26 -1.93 -4.21
C GLU A 88 13.35 -0.79 -4.69
N TYR A 89 13.77 -0.03 -5.71
CA TYR A 89 12.95 1.03 -6.29
C TYR A 89 11.67 0.48 -6.95
N LYS A 90 11.80 -0.61 -7.71
CA LYS A 90 10.67 -1.35 -8.31
C LYS A 90 9.70 -1.82 -7.23
N SER A 91 10.22 -2.48 -6.19
CA SER A 91 9.43 -3.02 -5.08
C SER A 91 8.64 -1.94 -4.36
N PHE A 92 9.25 -0.80 -4.06
CA PHE A 92 8.58 0.33 -3.43
C PHE A 92 7.41 0.85 -4.28
N TYR A 93 7.63 1.04 -5.58
CA TYR A 93 6.60 1.54 -6.50
C TYR A 93 5.40 0.59 -6.60
N PHE A 94 5.65 -0.70 -6.85
CA PHE A 94 4.58 -1.68 -7.03
C PHE A 94 3.76 -1.89 -5.74
N VAL A 95 4.44 -2.14 -4.62
CA VAL A 95 3.78 -2.43 -3.35
C VAL A 95 2.98 -1.22 -2.87
N GLY A 96 3.52 0.00 -3.06
CA GLY A 96 2.82 1.24 -2.69
C GLY A 96 1.60 1.52 -3.56
N GLN A 97 1.75 1.45 -4.88
CA GLN A 97 0.71 1.92 -5.81
C GLN A 97 -0.54 1.04 -5.81
N GLU A 98 -0.39 -0.27 -6.00
CA GLU A 98 -1.54 -1.17 -6.15
C GLU A 98 -2.39 -1.22 -4.88
N THR A 99 -1.72 -1.26 -3.72
CA THR A 99 -2.39 -1.36 -2.42
C THR A 99 -3.07 -0.05 -2.01
N SER A 100 -2.41 1.10 -2.18
CA SER A 100 -3.00 2.43 -1.91
C SER A 100 -4.18 2.74 -2.85
N ASN A 101 -4.08 2.40 -4.13
CA ASN A 101 -5.18 2.59 -5.08
C ASN A 101 -6.40 1.74 -4.71
N THR A 102 -6.17 0.49 -4.35
CA THR A 102 -7.23 -0.42 -3.87
C THR A 102 -7.84 0.10 -2.58
N LEU A 103 -7.02 0.64 -1.66
CA LEU A 103 -7.46 1.32 -0.45
C LEU A 103 -8.46 2.44 -0.75
N LEU A 104 -8.04 3.41 -1.56
CA LEU A 104 -8.85 4.57 -1.89
C LEU A 104 -10.10 4.20 -2.70
N SER A 105 -9.99 3.31 -3.69
CA SER A 105 -11.10 2.96 -4.57
C SER A 105 -12.26 2.32 -3.81
N TRP A 106 -11.96 1.35 -2.95
CA TRP A 106 -12.97 0.73 -2.09
C TRP A 106 -13.53 1.71 -1.06
N THR A 107 -12.72 2.61 -0.50
CA THR A 107 -13.22 3.65 0.40
C THR A 107 -14.17 4.61 -0.31
N VAL A 108 -13.82 5.08 -1.51
CA VAL A 108 -14.71 5.95 -2.30
C VAL A 108 -16.01 5.22 -2.64
N LEU A 109 -15.96 3.95 -3.04
CA LEU A 109 -17.16 3.16 -3.30
C LEU A 109 -18.05 3.04 -2.05
N LEU A 110 -17.46 2.72 -0.90
CA LEU A 110 -18.19 2.61 0.37
C LEU A 110 -18.81 3.95 0.77
N LEU A 111 -18.10 5.08 0.63
CA LEU A 111 -18.66 6.39 0.93
C LEU A 111 -19.73 6.84 -0.08
N ALA A 112 -19.68 6.36 -1.31
CA ALA A 112 -20.72 6.58 -2.31
C ALA A 112 -22.03 5.83 -1.97
N LEU A 113 -21.91 4.66 -1.33
CA LEU A 113 -23.03 3.86 -0.82
C LEU A 113 -23.55 4.35 0.53
N HIS A 114 -22.65 4.79 1.40
CA HIS A 114 -22.92 5.22 2.79
C HIS A 114 -22.72 6.73 2.90
N THR A 115 -23.66 7.48 2.31
CA THR A 115 -23.57 8.95 2.22
C THR A 115 -23.58 9.64 3.58
N ASP A 116 -24.19 9.04 4.60
CA ASP A 116 -24.13 9.53 5.98
C ASP A 116 -22.68 9.56 6.51
N TRP A 117 -21.89 8.54 6.20
CA TRP A 117 -20.47 8.47 6.54
C TRP A 117 -19.62 9.41 5.70
N GLN A 118 -19.98 9.61 4.44
CA GLN A 118 -19.33 10.61 3.58
C GLN A 118 -19.50 12.01 4.16
N GLU A 119 -20.71 12.38 4.58
CA GLU A 119 -20.99 13.69 5.17
C GLU A 119 -20.30 13.88 6.53
N LYS A 120 -20.25 12.85 7.38
CA LYS A 120 -19.46 12.89 8.63
C LYS A 120 -17.98 13.14 8.34
N ALA A 121 -17.38 12.40 7.42
CA ALA A 121 -15.97 12.56 7.06
C ALA A 121 -15.70 13.92 6.40
N ARG A 122 -16.58 14.37 5.50
CA ARG A 122 -16.49 15.67 4.84
C ARG A 122 -16.55 16.80 5.86
N LYS A 123 -17.46 16.74 6.82
CA LYS A 123 -17.57 17.73 7.91
C LYS A 123 -16.29 17.78 8.73
N GLU A 124 -15.74 16.64 9.11
CA GLU A 124 -14.47 16.56 9.84
C GLU A 124 -13.32 17.20 9.05
N VAL A 125 -13.18 16.86 7.77
CA VAL A 125 -12.16 17.41 6.87
C VAL A 125 -12.28 18.93 6.73
N LEU A 126 -13.49 19.43 6.47
CA LEU A 126 -13.73 20.87 6.31
C LEU A 126 -13.50 21.64 7.62
N GLN A 127 -13.82 21.05 8.77
CA GLN A 127 -13.56 21.65 10.07
C GLN A 127 -12.06 21.76 10.36
N LEU A 128 -11.26 20.75 10.00
CA LEU A 128 -9.82 20.73 10.30
C LEU A 128 -8.99 21.52 9.28
N PHE A 129 -9.37 21.50 8.00
CA PHE A 129 -8.54 22.04 6.92
C PHE A 129 -9.21 23.12 6.09
N GLY A 130 -10.54 23.29 6.17
CA GLY A 130 -11.29 24.13 5.25
C GLY A 130 -11.01 23.72 3.80
N LYS A 131 -10.51 24.68 3.00
CA LYS A 131 -10.07 24.44 1.60
C LYS A 131 -8.54 24.37 1.44
N GLN A 132 -7.79 24.40 2.53
CA GLN A 132 -6.33 24.35 2.50
C GLN A 132 -5.84 22.91 2.33
N THR A 133 -4.62 22.74 1.83
CA THR A 133 -3.98 21.43 1.74
C THR A 133 -3.86 20.80 3.14
N PRO A 134 -4.22 19.51 3.31
CA PRO A 134 -4.09 18.83 4.60
C PRO A 134 -2.64 18.89 5.14
N ASN A 135 -2.50 19.30 6.39
CA ASN A 135 -1.22 19.35 7.09
C ASN A 135 -1.04 18.16 8.06
N PRO A 136 0.20 17.77 8.41
CA PRO A 136 0.47 16.61 9.26
C PRO A 136 -0.29 16.60 10.60
N ASP A 137 -0.34 17.75 11.29
CA ASP A 137 -0.99 17.86 12.60
C ASP A 137 -2.50 17.63 12.55
N GLY A 138 -3.16 18.08 11.48
CA GLY A 138 -4.57 17.82 11.25
C GLY A 138 -4.86 16.39 10.83
N LEU A 139 -3.96 15.74 10.08
CA LEU A 139 -4.15 14.35 9.63
C LEU A 139 -4.24 13.37 10.82
N ALA A 140 -3.50 13.65 11.90
CA ALA A 140 -3.57 12.90 13.15
C ALA A 140 -4.93 13.02 13.85
N LYS A 141 -5.70 14.09 13.57
CA LYS A 141 -7.00 14.38 14.21
C LYS A 141 -8.20 13.86 13.43
N LEU A 142 -8.00 13.29 12.23
CA LEU A 142 -9.05 12.71 11.38
C LEU A 142 -9.57 11.37 11.94
N LYS A 143 -10.35 11.42 13.03
CA LYS A 143 -10.86 10.23 13.74
C LYS A 143 -11.91 9.49 12.92
N THR A 144 -12.83 10.23 12.32
CA THR A 144 -13.90 9.71 11.45
C THR A 144 -13.30 8.99 10.25
N MET A 145 -12.31 9.61 9.61
CA MET A 145 -11.60 8.99 8.51
C MET A 145 -10.84 7.73 8.93
N SER A 146 -10.20 7.72 10.11
CA SER A 146 -9.55 6.52 10.64
C SER A 146 -10.54 5.36 10.84
N MET A 147 -11.73 5.62 11.39
CA MET A 147 -12.77 4.60 11.55
C MET A 147 -13.20 4.02 10.20
N ILE A 148 -13.43 4.89 9.20
CA ILE A 148 -13.79 4.48 7.84
C ILE A 148 -12.70 3.60 7.21
N PHE A 149 -11.43 3.99 7.34
CA PHE A 149 -10.32 3.20 6.79
C PHE A 149 -10.16 1.87 7.49
N ASN A 150 -10.27 1.81 8.82
CA ASN A 150 -10.13 0.56 9.55
C ASN A 150 -11.27 -0.42 9.21
N GLU A 151 -12.51 0.06 9.15
CA GLU A 151 -13.64 -0.78 8.74
C GLU A 151 -13.53 -1.23 7.27
N ARG A 152 -13.07 -0.34 6.39
CA ARG A 152 -12.80 -0.71 5.01
C ARG A 152 -11.68 -1.74 4.91
N LEU A 153 -10.62 -1.63 5.69
CA LEU A 153 -9.52 -2.60 5.72
C LEU A 153 -9.97 -3.95 6.30
N ARG A 154 -10.94 -3.94 7.22
CA ARG A 154 -11.54 -5.15 7.78
C ARG A 154 -12.37 -5.90 6.73
N LEU A 155 -13.18 -5.19 5.94
CA LEU A 155 -14.03 -5.79 4.90
C LEU A 155 -13.26 -6.13 3.62
N TYR A 156 -12.39 -5.22 3.17
CA TYR A 156 -11.74 -5.29 1.86
C TYR A 156 -10.23 -5.01 1.99
N SER A 157 -9.51 -5.90 2.68
CA SER A 157 -8.04 -5.81 2.77
C SER A 157 -7.40 -5.92 1.37
N PRO A 158 -6.51 -5.00 0.96
CA PRO A 158 -5.77 -5.13 -0.30
C PRO A 158 -4.87 -6.37 -0.31
N ALA A 159 -4.40 -6.81 0.86
CA ALA A 159 -3.56 -7.98 1.03
C ALA A 159 -4.32 -9.06 1.81
N VAL A 160 -4.90 -10.03 1.10
CA VAL A 160 -5.68 -11.14 1.68
C VAL A 160 -4.82 -12.31 2.15
N THR A 161 -3.58 -12.44 1.66
CA THR A 161 -2.71 -13.57 1.98
C THR A 161 -1.38 -13.12 2.56
N VAL A 162 -0.93 -13.85 3.58
CA VAL A 162 0.37 -13.69 4.23
C VAL A 162 1.12 -15.01 4.13
N THR A 163 2.20 -15.04 3.36
CA THR A 163 3.11 -16.18 3.33
C THR A 163 4.18 -16.01 4.40
N ARG A 164 4.50 -17.11 5.10
CA ARG A 164 5.60 -17.20 6.06
C ARG A 164 6.35 -18.50 5.80
N ARG A 165 7.67 -18.46 5.84
CA ARG A 165 8.53 -19.65 5.86
C ARG A 165 8.97 -19.90 7.29
N VAL A 166 8.89 -21.15 7.72
CA VAL A 166 9.37 -21.59 9.04
C VAL A 166 10.82 -22.04 8.86
N GLU A 167 11.75 -21.41 9.58
CA GLU A 167 13.19 -21.74 9.51
C GLU A 167 13.62 -22.79 10.54
N LYS A 168 12.82 -22.97 11.60
CA LYS A 168 13.07 -23.89 12.70
C LYS A 168 11.76 -24.38 13.28
N ASP A 169 11.76 -25.56 13.89
CA ASP A 169 10.57 -26.15 14.50
C ASP A 169 9.87 -25.17 15.44
N VAL A 170 8.57 -24.99 15.21
CA VAL A 170 7.72 -24.07 15.96
C VAL A 170 6.46 -24.79 16.40
N ARG A 171 6.09 -24.61 17.66
CA ARG A 171 4.78 -25.03 18.18
C ARG A 171 3.80 -23.89 17.97
N LEU A 172 2.87 -24.05 17.04
CA LEU A 172 1.77 -23.10 16.87
C LEU A 172 0.80 -23.26 18.04
N GLY A 173 0.43 -22.15 18.68
CA GLY A 173 -0.64 -22.13 19.68
C GLY A 173 -2.01 -22.39 19.05
N LYS A 174 -3.06 -22.38 19.88
CA LYS A 174 -4.44 -22.50 19.38
C LYS A 174 -4.80 -21.26 18.55
N LEU A 175 -4.96 -21.45 17.24
CA LEU A 175 -5.57 -20.44 16.37
C LEU A 175 -7.06 -20.39 16.68
N ILE A 176 -7.50 -19.30 17.29
CA ILE A 176 -8.93 -19.04 17.50
C ILE A 176 -9.35 -18.07 16.38
N PRO A 177 -10.12 -18.51 15.37
CA PRO A 177 -10.69 -17.60 14.42
C PRO A 177 -11.63 -16.65 15.15
N LEU A 178 -11.37 -15.34 15.07
CA LEU A 178 -12.29 -14.37 15.66
C LEU A 178 -13.54 -14.28 14.77
N SER A 179 -14.71 -14.36 15.41
CA SER A 179 -15.97 -14.00 14.79
C SER A 179 -16.21 -12.50 14.98
N TRP A 180 -16.34 -11.76 13.88
CA TRP A 180 -16.72 -10.34 13.87
C TRP A 180 -18.23 -10.12 14.15
N GLY A 181 -18.94 -11.17 14.58
CA GLY A 181 -20.38 -11.15 14.83
C GLY A 181 -21.21 -11.43 13.58
N GLU A 182 -22.53 -11.48 13.76
CA GLU A 182 -23.50 -11.72 12.66
C GLU A 182 -23.48 -10.60 11.62
N ASP A 183 -23.11 -9.39 12.03
CA ASP A 183 -23.02 -8.20 11.19
C ASP A 183 -21.61 -8.00 10.58
N ALA A 184 -20.77 -9.02 10.56
CA ALA A 184 -19.41 -8.97 10.03
C ALA A 184 -19.32 -8.49 8.57
N GLN A 185 -20.37 -8.68 7.76
CA GLN A 185 -20.39 -8.25 6.36
C GLN A 185 -20.89 -6.81 6.18
N LEU A 186 -21.39 -6.18 7.24
CA LEU A 186 -21.89 -4.81 7.18
C LEU A 186 -20.75 -3.82 7.38
N PHE A 187 -20.77 -2.72 6.62
CA PHE A 187 -19.89 -1.58 6.84
C PHE A 187 -20.38 -0.78 8.05
N LYS A 188 -19.70 -0.97 9.20
CA LYS A 188 -19.97 -0.31 10.48
C LYS A 188 -18.71 0.34 11.06
N PRO A 189 -18.29 1.52 10.58
CA PRO A 189 -17.11 2.20 11.10
C PRO A 189 -17.19 2.52 12.60
N GLU A 190 -18.38 2.57 13.20
CA GLU A 190 -18.57 2.75 14.64
C GLU A 190 -17.87 1.68 15.49
N ARG A 191 -17.56 0.49 14.93
CA ARG A 191 -16.78 -0.54 15.63
C ARG A 191 -15.44 -0.02 16.16
N PHE A 192 -14.86 0.95 15.45
CA PHE A 192 -13.55 1.53 15.75
C PHE A 192 -13.65 2.84 16.55
N SER A 193 -14.82 3.22 17.09
CA SER A 193 -14.98 4.50 17.82
C SER A 193 -14.14 4.59 19.09
N GLU A 194 -13.99 3.46 19.78
CA GLU A 194 -13.18 3.31 21.01
C GLU A 194 -11.79 2.70 20.72
N GLY A 195 -11.35 2.74 19.45
CA GLY A 195 -10.07 2.22 18.99
C GLY A 195 -10.02 0.71 18.71
N ASP A 196 -8.89 0.29 18.14
CA ASP A 196 -8.71 -1.06 17.57
C ASP A 196 -8.78 -2.17 18.62
N SER A 197 -8.30 -1.91 19.84
CA SER A 197 -8.35 -2.89 20.95
C SER A 197 -9.78 -3.23 21.32
N THR A 198 -10.65 -2.22 21.40
CA THR A 198 -12.07 -2.40 21.72
C THR A 198 -12.79 -3.10 20.56
N ALA A 199 -12.52 -2.68 19.31
CA ALA A 199 -13.08 -3.29 18.10
C ALA A 199 -12.77 -4.79 17.99
N THR A 200 -11.63 -5.21 18.53
CA THR A 200 -11.11 -6.58 18.46
C THR A 200 -11.33 -7.42 19.72
N ASN A 201 -12.10 -6.92 20.70
CA ASN A 201 -12.26 -7.56 22.01
C ASN A 201 -10.91 -7.88 22.69
N ASN A 202 -9.96 -6.96 22.58
CA ASN A 202 -8.56 -7.07 23.01
C ASN A 202 -7.76 -8.21 22.35
N ASN A 203 -8.29 -8.83 21.29
CA ASN A 203 -7.58 -9.80 20.49
C ASN A 203 -6.88 -9.11 19.30
N VAL A 204 -5.69 -8.58 19.54
CA VAL A 204 -4.89 -7.85 18.53
C VAL A 204 -4.62 -8.69 17.27
N THR A 205 -4.66 -10.04 17.35
CA THR A 205 -4.42 -10.90 16.18
C THR A 205 -5.58 -10.96 15.19
N SER A 206 -6.75 -10.42 15.56
CA SER A 206 -7.96 -10.48 14.74
C SER A 206 -8.08 -9.39 13.68
N PHE A 207 -7.33 -8.30 13.84
CA PHE A 207 -7.29 -7.19 12.89
C PHE A 207 -5.85 -6.75 12.65
N LEU A 208 -5.27 -7.25 11.55
CA LEU A 208 -3.85 -7.03 11.22
C LEU A 208 -3.68 -6.47 9.80
N PRO A 209 -4.31 -5.33 9.46
CA PRO A 209 -4.28 -4.79 8.09
C PRO A 209 -2.87 -4.50 7.59
N PHE A 210 -1.95 -4.21 8.51
CA PHE A 210 -0.53 -3.93 8.22
C PHE A 210 0.42 -4.94 8.87
N ARG A 211 -0.10 -6.10 9.32
CA ARG A 211 0.65 -7.16 10.00
C ARG A 211 1.19 -6.70 11.36
N MET A 212 1.97 -7.58 12.00
CA MET A 212 2.60 -7.33 13.31
C MET A 212 3.99 -7.97 13.36
N GLY A 213 4.84 -7.44 14.25
CA GLY A 213 6.15 -7.98 14.56
C GLY A 213 7.25 -7.49 13.61
N PRO A 214 8.39 -8.21 13.51
CA PRO A 214 9.58 -7.75 12.74
C PRO A 214 9.35 -7.56 11.23
N ARG A 215 8.24 -8.08 10.70
CA ARG A 215 7.83 -7.94 9.29
C ARG A 215 6.50 -7.19 9.18
N ILE A 216 6.29 -6.22 10.07
CA ILE A 216 5.22 -5.22 9.94
C ILE A 216 5.39 -4.46 8.62
N CYS A 217 4.29 -4.00 8.02
CA CYS A 217 4.33 -3.23 6.79
C CYS A 217 5.22 -1.99 6.94
N VAL A 218 6.30 -1.93 6.17
CA VAL A 218 7.22 -0.78 6.14
C VAL A 218 6.51 0.50 5.66
N GLY A 219 5.47 0.34 4.82
CA GLY A 219 4.68 1.44 4.27
C GLY A 219 3.49 1.90 5.12
N LEU A 220 3.26 1.35 6.32
CA LEU A 220 2.11 1.67 7.19
C LEU A 220 1.83 3.18 7.28
N ASN A 221 2.84 3.95 7.70
CA ASN A 221 2.70 5.38 7.92
C ASN A 221 2.49 6.12 6.59
N PHE A 222 3.26 5.75 5.56
CA PHE A 222 3.17 6.38 4.24
C PHE A 222 1.78 6.18 3.62
N ALA A 223 1.30 4.94 3.56
CA ALA A 223 -0.02 4.60 3.01
C ALA A 223 -1.15 5.27 3.77
N THR A 224 -1.07 5.33 5.11
CA THR A 224 -2.09 5.98 5.94
C THR A 224 -2.14 7.49 5.68
N ILE A 225 -0.97 8.14 5.62
CA ILE A 225 -0.87 9.58 5.36
C ILE A 225 -1.34 9.89 3.93
N GLU A 226 -0.84 9.16 2.94
CA GLU A 226 -1.21 9.30 1.53
C GLU A 226 -2.72 9.17 1.35
N ALA A 227 -3.33 8.10 1.87
CA ALA A 227 -4.76 7.87 1.75
C ALA A 227 -5.58 8.97 2.44
N LYS A 228 -5.16 9.43 3.63
CA LYS A 228 -5.84 10.52 4.34
C LYS A 228 -5.75 11.84 3.57
N ILE A 229 -4.60 12.18 3.00
CA ILE A 229 -4.42 13.39 2.19
C ILE A 229 -5.32 13.32 0.96
N ALA A 230 -5.22 12.24 0.18
CA ALA A 230 -5.96 12.07 -1.06
C ALA A 230 -7.48 12.14 -0.81
N LEU A 231 -7.99 11.39 0.16
CA LEU A 231 -9.42 11.38 0.49
C LEU A 231 -9.88 12.74 1.03
N SER A 232 -9.08 13.41 1.87
CA SER A 232 -9.41 14.76 2.34
C SER A 232 -9.55 15.74 1.18
N MET A 233 -8.61 15.73 0.23
CA MET A 233 -8.64 16.62 -0.92
C MET A 233 -9.84 16.35 -1.84
N ILE A 234 -10.26 15.08 -1.98
CA ILE A 234 -11.49 14.71 -2.69
C ILE A 234 -12.70 15.27 -1.94
N LEU A 235 -12.83 15.00 -0.64
CA LEU A 235 -13.97 15.43 0.19
C LEU A 235 -14.02 16.95 0.40
N GLN A 236 -12.93 17.70 0.20
CA GLN A 236 -12.99 19.16 0.18
C GLN A 236 -13.75 19.70 -1.04
N ARG A 237 -13.70 18.98 -2.17
CA ARG A 237 -14.12 19.47 -3.48
C ARG A 237 -15.39 18.81 -4.00
N TYR A 238 -15.60 17.54 -3.66
CA TYR A 238 -16.64 16.71 -4.27
C TYR A 238 -17.45 15.97 -3.21
N SER A 239 -18.77 15.96 -3.42
CA SER A 239 -19.66 14.96 -2.85
C SER A 239 -20.05 14.02 -4.00
N PHE A 240 -20.12 12.72 -3.76
CA PHE A 240 -20.27 11.72 -4.79
C PHE A 240 -21.27 10.63 -4.35
N THR A 241 -21.94 10.02 -5.32
CA THR A 241 -22.90 8.93 -5.13
C THR A 241 -22.65 7.86 -6.17
N ILE A 242 -23.17 6.65 -5.92
CA ILE A 242 -23.15 5.60 -6.93
C ILE A 242 -23.99 6.00 -8.14
N SER A 243 -23.45 5.77 -9.34
CA SER A 243 -24.20 5.94 -10.58
C SER A 243 -25.43 5.00 -10.59
N PRO A 244 -26.61 5.46 -11.02
CA PRO A 244 -27.79 4.60 -11.17
C PRO A 244 -27.56 3.37 -12.08
N GLY A 245 -26.58 3.44 -12.99
CA GLY A 245 -26.20 2.34 -13.88
C GLY A 245 -25.10 1.43 -13.33
N PHE A 246 -24.67 1.62 -12.09
CA PHE A 246 -23.64 0.77 -11.49
C PHE A 246 -24.19 -0.63 -11.23
N VAL A 247 -23.55 -1.63 -11.84
CA VAL A 247 -23.77 -3.04 -11.57
C VAL A 247 -22.46 -3.60 -11.06
N HIS A 248 -22.44 -4.09 -9.82
CA HIS A 248 -21.28 -4.79 -9.30
C HIS A 248 -21.22 -6.18 -9.94
N SER A 249 -20.29 -6.38 -10.88
CA SER A 249 -20.00 -7.71 -11.43
C SER A 249 -18.78 -8.29 -10.70
N PRO A 250 -18.84 -9.56 -10.24
CA PRO A 250 -17.64 -10.30 -9.88
C PRO A 250 -16.73 -10.52 -11.09
#